data_AF-A5BBY4-F1
#
_entry.id   AF-A5BBY4-F1
#
_cell.length_a   1.000
_cell.length_b   1.000
_cell.length_c   1.000
_cell.angle_alpha   90.00
_cell.angle_beta   90.00
_cell.angle_gamma   90.00
#
_symmetry.space_group_name_H-M   'P 1'
#
loop_
_entity.id
_entity.type
_entity.pdbx_description
1 polymer ?
#
loop_
_entity_poly.entity_id
_entity_poly.type
_entity_poly.pdbx_seq_one_letter_code
_entity_poly.pdbx_strand_id
1 'polypeptide(L)'
;MGVPLHRSVARAIVGKPPYLKVNDLNKGARADDTLETLIDREIEQNLAKKHYSSSRSLIRVKRSTIMLSVMFEQMVTRGGNSIVGAVSKSYEKPFAAYHGWATRTAVFASLPALPTRAKLMVA
;
A
#
# COMPACT_ATOMS: atom_id res chain seq x y z
N MET A 1 19.46 -4.32 16.96
CA MET A 1 19.44 -3.92 15.53
C MET A 1 18.16 -3.14 15.27
N GLY A 2 18.24 -1.81 15.15
CA GLY A 2 17.07 -0.97 14.89
C GLY A 2 16.56 -1.16 13.47
N VAL A 3 15.25 -1.33 13.32
CA VAL A 3 14.62 -1.36 11.99
C VAL A 3 14.81 0.03 11.37
N PRO A 4 15.39 0.16 10.17
CA PRO A 4 15.69 1.47 9.61
C PRO A 4 14.41 2.31 9.45
N LEU A 5 14.48 3.60 9.78
CA LEU A 5 13.35 4.52 9.92
C LEU A 5 12.39 4.50 8.71
N HIS A 6 12.90 4.28 7.50
CA HIS A 6 12.09 4.12 6.28
C HIS A 6 11.13 2.91 6.32
N ARG A 7 11.55 1.79 6.94
CA ARG A 7 10.70 0.59 7.13
C ARG A 7 9.60 0.84 8.15
N SER A 8 9.82 1.71 9.13
CA SER A 8 8.82 2.07 10.13
C SER A 8 7.72 2.95 9.53
N VAL A 9 8.08 3.90 8.64
CA VAL A 9 7.10 4.73 7.91
C VAL A 9 6.28 3.89 6.92
N ALA A 10 6.92 3.02 6.13
CA ALA A 10 6.21 2.11 5.22
C ALA A 10 5.26 1.15 5.97
N ARG A 11 5.67 0.70 7.17
CA ARG A 11 4.85 -0.15 8.05
C ARG A 11 3.68 0.62 8.67
N ALA A 12 3.87 1.89 9.04
CA ALA A 12 2.79 2.74 9.55
C ALA A 12 1.74 3.03 8.47
N ILE A 13 2.17 3.26 7.22
CA ILE A 13 1.30 3.58 6.08
C ILE A 13 0.55 2.36 5.57
N VAL A 14 1.23 1.21 5.42
CA VAL A 14 0.67 0.05 4.70
C VAL A 14 0.41 -1.16 5.62
N GLY A 15 0.80 -1.09 6.89
CA GLY A 15 0.70 -2.20 7.83
C GLY A 15 1.72 -3.29 7.52
N LYS A 16 1.28 -4.41 6.92
CA LYS A 16 2.21 -5.40 6.35
C LYS A 16 2.77 -4.85 5.04
N PRO A 17 4.07 -4.99 4.78
CA PRO A 17 4.65 -4.48 3.56
C PRO A 17 3.99 -5.10 2.31
N PRO A 18 3.76 -4.32 1.23
CA PRO A 18 3.04 -4.75 0.04
C PRO A 18 3.50 -6.09 -0.54
N TYR A 19 4.82 -6.38 -0.50
CA TYR A 19 5.39 -7.61 -1.03
C TYR A 19 4.84 -8.88 -0.36
N LEU A 20 4.45 -8.82 0.92
CA LEU A 20 3.80 -9.97 1.57
C LEU A 20 2.43 -10.26 0.96
N LYS A 21 1.71 -9.22 0.52
CA LYS A 21 0.42 -9.38 -0.15
C LYS A 21 0.54 -9.86 -1.58
N VAL A 22 1.59 -9.45 -2.28
CA VAL A 22 1.95 -10.04 -3.58
C VAL A 22 2.32 -11.52 -3.43
N ASN A 23 3.05 -11.90 -2.38
CA ASN A 23 3.35 -13.31 -2.11
C ASN A 23 2.09 -14.12 -1.76
N ASP A 24 1.20 -13.57 -0.94
CA ASP A 24 -0.09 -14.20 -0.61
C ASP A 24 -0.91 -14.43 -1.90
N LEU A 25 -0.91 -13.46 -2.83
CA LEU A 25 -1.54 -13.59 -4.15
C LEU A 25 -0.92 -14.71 -4.98
N ASN A 26 0.41 -14.71 -5.10
CA ASN A 26 1.13 -15.67 -5.92
C ASN A 26 0.93 -17.12 -5.41
N LYS A 27 0.76 -17.30 -4.09
CA LYS A 27 0.46 -18.61 -3.49
C LYS A 27 -0.94 -19.11 -3.79
N GLY A 28 -1.90 -18.20 -3.97
CA GLY A 28 -3.30 -18.55 -4.20
C GLY A 28 -3.69 -18.62 -5.68
N ALA A 29 -2.86 -18.06 -6.57
CA ALA A 29 -3.05 -18.08 -8.01
C ALA A 29 -2.64 -19.42 -8.63
N ARG A 30 -3.35 -19.82 -9.68
CA ARG A 30 -3.00 -20.93 -10.58
C ARG A 30 -2.25 -20.39 -11.81
N ALA A 31 -1.59 -21.28 -12.55
CA ALA A 31 -0.78 -20.89 -13.71
C ALA A 31 -1.62 -20.25 -14.84
N ASP A 32 -2.89 -20.62 -14.94
CA ASP A 32 -3.88 -20.17 -15.92
C ASP A 32 -4.83 -19.08 -15.40
N ASP A 33 -4.65 -18.64 -14.14
CA ASP A 33 -5.52 -17.63 -13.56
C ASP A 33 -5.28 -16.25 -14.19
N THR A 34 -6.36 -15.59 -14.60
CA THR A 34 -6.41 -14.12 -14.65
C THR A 34 -6.80 -13.57 -13.27
N LEU A 35 -6.78 -12.25 -13.09
CA LEU A 35 -7.28 -11.66 -11.84
C LEU A 35 -8.77 -11.94 -11.64
N GLU A 36 -9.54 -11.95 -12.73
CA GLU A 36 -10.97 -12.25 -12.76
C GLU A 36 -11.24 -13.70 -12.37
N THR A 37 -10.58 -14.68 -13.02
CA THR A 37 -10.82 -16.10 -12.73
C THR A 37 -10.44 -16.48 -11.30
N LEU A 38 -9.39 -15.84 -10.75
CA LEU A 38 -9.00 -16.01 -9.35
C LEU A 38 -10.08 -15.51 -8.38
N ILE A 39 -10.69 -14.35 -8.67
CA ILE A 39 -11.78 -13.79 -7.85
C ILE A 39 -13.03 -14.67 -7.96
N ASP A 40 -13.43 -15.03 -9.17
CA ASP A 40 -14.63 -15.83 -9.43
C ASP A 40 -14.55 -17.17 -8.69
N ARG A 41 -13.41 -17.86 -8.80
CA ARG A 41 -13.15 -19.10 -8.06
C ARG A 41 -13.24 -18.93 -6.55
N GLU A 42 -12.73 -17.84 -5.99
CA GLU A 42 -12.83 -17.58 -4.55
C GLU A 42 -14.23 -17.17 -4.10
N ILE A 43 -15.05 -16.61 -4.99
CA ILE A 43 -16.48 -16.34 -4.74
C ILE A 43 -17.25 -17.67 -4.70
N GLU A 44 -17.06 -18.54 -5.70
CA GLU A 44 -17.68 -19.87 -5.77
C GLU A 44 -17.35 -20.71 -4.53
N GLN A 45 -16.12 -20.62 -4.03
CA GLN A 45 -15.66 -21.34 -2.83
C GLN A 45 -16.03 -20.64 -1.51
N ASN A 46 -16.71 -19.49 -1.55
CA ASN A 46 -17.03 -18.65 -0.39
C ASN A 46 -15.79 -18.26 0.46
N LEU A 47 -14.65 -18.09 -0.20
CA LEU A 47 -13.36 -17.73 0.39
C LEU A 47 -13.05 -16.24 0.27
N ALA A 48 -13.64 -15.52 -0.69
CA ALA A 48 -13.27 -14.16 -1.05
C ALA A 48 -13.15 -13.18 0.15
N LYS A 49 -14.01 -13.33 1.17
CA LYS A 49 -14.03 -12.47 2.37
C LYS A 49 -13.09 -12.93 3.50
N LYS A 50 -12.51 -14.13 3.42
CA LYS A 50 -11.63 -14.68 4.46
C LYS A 50 -10.35 -13.86 4.57
N HIS A 51 -9.77 -13.80 5.78
CA HIS A 51 -8.61 -12.95 6.06
C HIS A 51 -7.34 -13.33 5.30
N TYR A 52 -7.27 -14.59 4.85
CA TYR A 52 -6.15 -15.18 4.12
C TYR A 52 -6.40 -15.30 2.61
N SER A 53 -7.55 -14.84 2.10
CA SER A 53 -7.89 -15.01 0.68
C SER A 53 -7.01 -14.16 -0.24
N SER A 54 -6.85 -14.65 -1.46
CA SER A 54 -6.14 -13.98 -2.55
C SER A 54 -6.88 -12.72 -2.96
N SER A 55 -8.23 -12.75 -3.04
CA SER A 55 -9.08 -11.59 -3.29
C SER A 55 -8.85 -10.46 -2.28
N ARG A 56 -8.71 -10.79 -0.99
CA ARG A 56 -8.41 -9.81 0.06
C ARG A 56 -6.98 -9.27 -0.04
N SER A 57 -6.04 -10.07 -0.51
CA SER A 57 -4.68 -9.60 -0.80
C SER A 57 -4.67 -8.71 -2.04
N LEU A 58 -5.48 -9.02 -3.06
CA LEU A 58 -5.61 -8.26 -4.31
C LEU A 58 -6.13 -6.85 -4.06
N ILE A 59 -7.22 -6.70 -3.29
CA ILE A 59 -7.76 -5.37 -2.99
C ILE A 59 -6.76 -4.49 -2.21
N ARG A 60 -5.88 -5.10 -1.39
CA ARG A 60 -4.82 -4.37 -0.68
C ARG A 60 -3.70 -3.95 -1.64
N VAL A 61 -3.27 -4.85 -2.53
CA VAL A 61 -2.29 -4.52 -3.58
C VAL A 61 -2.83 -3.41 -4.48
N LYS A 62 -4.09 -3.51 -4.96
CA LYS A 62 -4.76 -2.47 -5.75
C LYS A 62 -4.72 -1.10 -5.06
N ARG A 63 -5.03 -1.03 -3.77
CA ARG A 63 -4.99 0.24 -3.00
C ARG A 63 -3.57 0.80 -2.89
N SER A 64 -2.58 -0.05 -2.62
CA SER A 64 -1.17 0.38 -2.60
C SER A 64 -0.71 0.90 -3.96
N THR A 65 -1.08 0.23 -5.06
CA THR A 65 -0.77 0.70 -6.41
C THR A 65 -1.40 2.07 -6.70
N ILE A 66 -2.69 2.26 -6.37
CA ILE A 66 -3.37 3.56 -6.52
C ILE A 66 -2.66 4.65 -5.70
N MET A 67 -2.26 4.36 -4.46
CA MET A 67 -1.51 5.30 -3.64
C MET A 67 -0.18 5.68 -4.31
N LEU A 68 0.60 4.71 -4.78
CA LEU A 68 1.88 4.97 -5.44
C LEU A 68 1.71 5.80 -6.71
N SER A 69 0.71 5.49 -7.54
CA SER A 69 0.37 6.28 -8.74
C SER A 69 0.10 7.74 -8.38
N VAL A 70 -0.81 7.99 -7.43
CA VAL A 70 -1.14 9.35 -6.98
C VAL A 70 0.07 10.04 -6.34
N MET A 71 0.87 9.33 -5.55
CA MET A 71 2.07 9.88 -4.93
C MET A 71 3.08 10.35 -5.99
N PHE A 72 3.33 9.53 -7.02
CA PHE A 72 4.24 9.90 -8.11
C PHE A 72 3.70 11.06 -8.94
N GLU A 73 2.41 11.07 -9.28
CA GLU A 73 1.77 12.23 -9.92
C GLU A 73 1.95 13.51 -9.11
N GLN A 74 1.71 13.45 -7.79
CA GLN A 74 1.89 14.61 -6.90
C GLN A 74 3.36 15.04 -6.80
N MET A 75 4.31 14.10 -6.79
CA MET A 75 5.75 14.41 -6.77
C MET A 75 6.22 15.10 -8.05
N VAL A 76 5.66 14.72 -9.20
CA VAL A 76 5.97 15.35 -10.49
C VAL A 76 5.32 16.74 -10.56
N THR A 77 4.03 16.85 -10.23
CA THR A 77 3.26 18.09 -10.39
C THR A 77 3.64 19.19 -9.39
N ARG A 78 3.89 18.85 -8.11
CA ARG A 78 4.20 19.85 -7.06
C ARG A 78 5.63 20.39 -7.15
N GLY A 79 6.56 19.57 -7.64
CA GLY A 79 7.99 19.86 -7.55
C GLY A 79 8.48 20.02 -6.10
N GLY A 80 9.70 20.53 -5.94
CA GLY A 80 10.31 20.78 -4.63
C GLY A 80 10.91 19.55 -3.95
N ASN A 81 11.56 19.78 -2.81
CA ASN A 81 12.37 18.75 -2.13
C ASN A 81 11.62 17.99 -1.02
N SER A 82 10.40 18.41 -0.66
CA SER A 82 9.56 17.72 0.33
C SER A 82 8.55 16.82 -0.35
N ILE A 83 8.41 15.58 0.12
CA ILE A 83 7.40 14.62 -0.36
C ILE A 83 6.19 14.50 0.57
N VAL A 84 6.16 15.23 1.68
CA VAL A 84 5.09 15.13 2.70
C VAL A 84 3.72 15.37 2.09
N GLY A 85 3.57 16.42 1.29
CA GLY A 85 2.30 16.74 0.63
C GLY A 85 1.87 15.70 -0.41
N ALA A 86 2.83 15.06 -1.09
CA ALA A 86 2.55 13.98 -2.03
C ALA A 86 2.07 12.72 -1.31
N VAL A 87 2.76 12.34 -0.23
CA VAL A 87 2.40 11.18 0.59
C VAL A 87 1.05 11.39 1.27
N SER A 88 0.83 12.52 1.95
CA SER A 88 -0.43 12.78 2.65
C SER A 88 -1.62 12.79 1.68
N LYS A 89 -1.48 13.42 0.52
CA LYS A 89 -2.56 13.46 -0.48
C LYS A 89 -2.86 12.08 -1.08
N SER A 90 -1.81 11.31 -1.37
CA SER A 90 -1.96 9.96 -1.95
C SER A 90 -2.63 8.97 -1.01
N TYR A 91 -2.56 9.19 0.31
CA TYR A 91 -3.15 8.34 1.33
C TYR A 91 -4.69 8.46 1.40
N GLU A 92 -5.24 9.64 1.09
CA GLU A 92 -6.66 9.98 1.31
C GLU A 92 -7.64 9.00 0.65
N LYS A 93 -7.57 8.87 -0.68
CA LYS A 93 -8.51 8.05 -1.46
C LYS A 93 -8.38 6.54 -1.21
N PRO A 94 -7.19 5.92 -1.32
CA PRO A 94 -7.07 4.46 -1.25
C PRO A 94 -7.08 3.88 0.16
N PHE A 95 -6.76 4.67 1.20
CA PHE A 95 -6.53 4.13 2.55
C PHE A 95 -7.35 4.79 3.66
N ALA A 96 -7.59 6.12 3.63
CA ALA A 96 -8.17 6.81 4.79
C ALA A 96 -9.56 6.28 5.21
N ALA A 97 -10.40 5.90 4.24
CA ALA A 97 -11.72 5.32 4.49
C ALA A 97 -11.67 3.90 5.10
N TYR A 98 -10.53 3.20 4.99
CA TYR A 98 -10.38 1.80 5.43
C TYR A 98 -9.48 1.65 6.66
N HIS A 99 -8.90 2.74 7.15
CA HIS A 99 -8.07 2.78 8.34
C HIS A 99 -8.83 3.41 9.50
N GLY A 100 -8.81 2.75 10.65
CA GLY A 100 -9.37 3.30 11.89
C GLY A 100 -8.57 4.51 12.38
N TRP A 101 -9.12 5.22 13.37
CA TRP A 101 -8.51 6.43 13.94
C TRP A 101 -7.03 6.22 14.33
N ALA A 102 -6.71 5.17 15.08
CA ALA A 102 -5.35 4.89 15.53
C ALA A 102 -4.35 4.76 14.36
N THR A 103 -4.72 4.03 13.30
CA THR A 103 -3.88 3.87 12.11
C THR A 103 -3.70 5.19 11.37
N ARG A 104 -4.77 5.97 11.18
CA ARG A 104 -4.67 7.30 10.56
C ARG A 104 -3.73 8.20 11.36
N THR A 105 -3.88 8.26 12.67
CA THR A 105 -3.01 9.05 13.56
C THR A 105 -1.54 8.64 13.43
N ALA A 106 -1.25 7.33 13.45
CA ALA A 106 0.11 6.82 13.27
C ALA A 106 0.72 7.21 11.91
N VAL A 107 -0.08 7.18 10.84
CA VAL A 107 0.36 7.63 9.51
C VAL A 107 0.75 9.10 9.52
N PHE A 108 -0.12 9.98 10.01
CA PHE A 108 0.17 11.42 10.03
C PHE A 108 1.35 11.77 10.95
N ALA A 109 1.48 11.09 12.10
CA ALA A 109 2.62 11.26 13.00
C ALA A 109 3.96 10.82 12.37
N SER A 110 3.93 9.96 11.37
CA SER A 110 5.14 9.48 10.67
C SER A 110 5.64 10.42 9.56
N LEU A 111 4.81 11.36 9.09
CA LEU A 111 5.14 12.24 7.96
C LEU A 111 6.43 13.06 8.16
N PRO A 112 6.74 13.61 9.34
CA PRO A 112 7.99 14.36 9.55
C PRO A 112 9.26 13.51 9.38
N ALA A 113 9.16 12.19 9.45
CA ALA A 113 10.29 11.26 9.28
C ALA A 113 10.53 10.84 7.83
N LEU A 114 9.74 11.34 6.87
CA LEU A 114 9.90 11.03 5.45
C LEU A 114 11.24 11.58 4.91
N PRO A 115 11.91 10.86 3.99
CA PRO A 115 13.08 11.38 3.31
C PRO A 115 12.71 12.58 2.42
N THR A 116 13.70 13.38 2.07
CA THR A 116 13.54 14.39 1.01
C THR A 116 13.43 13.72 -0.36
N ARG A 117 12.85 14.42 -1.34
CA ARG A 117 12.77 13.95 -2.73
C ARG A 117 14.16 13.64 -3.28
N ALA A 118 15.13 14.52 -3.05
CA ALA A 118 16.51 14.30 -3.49
C ALA A 118 17.10 13.01 -2.91
N LYS A 119 16.91 12.75 -1.61
CA LYS A 119 17.37 11.51 -0.96
C LYS A 119 16.63 10.27 -1.49
N LEU A 120 15.34 10.38 -1.79
CA LEU A 120 14.55 9.28 -2.33
C LEU A 120 14.98 8.88 -3.75
N MET A 121 15.41 9.84 -4.58
CA MET A 121 15.77 9.59 -5.99
C MET A 121 17.19 9.04 -6.19
N VAL A 122 18.03 9.08 -5.16
CA VAL A 122 19.41 8.54 -5.19
C VAL A 122 19.55 7.27 -4.33
N ALA A 123 18.45 6.80 -3.74
CA ALA A 123 18.40 5.64 -2.86
C ALA A 123 18.16 4.33 -3.64
#